data_AF-M5C776-F1
#
_entry.id   AF-M5C776-F1
#
_cell.length_a   1.000
_cell.length_b   1.000
_cell.length_c   1.000
_cell.angle_alpha   90.00
_cell.angle_beta   90.00
_cell.angle_gamma   90.00
#
_symmetry.space_group_name_H-M   'P 1'
#
loop_
_entity.id
_entity.type
_entity.pdbx_description
1 polymer ?
#
loop_
_entity_poly.entity_id
_entity_poly.type
_entity_poly.pdbx_seq_one_letter_code
_entity_poly.pdbx_strand_id
1 'polypeptide(L)'
;MSSSDAPITQTPEDLVVRFMPPLSHERQRWILETLRRHRARSVLDIGCGEGDLLSVLCKPASTIPNDSSLEPGRDLDLTRVAALDIDPDVIQEAAHAATDERKPHYLAPWGSGEDGWYIRWAQLEVAVWLGRLQDPSPSFHGFDAIVSTEVIEHVPEAVLPAFSDVLLGTYLPRLLLLTTPNYTFNARFHPPGVPRKGFIDPTGQTTRVFRHDDHKREWTVDEFDAWCRQAAEKHGYDYTLGGVGVPTERDPYDRNLGYASQTALFVRRDVHIPTLDRLSLDEPQSAHQLITECTFPSDPRAGHPKSNSEIRSALVYLMNMRGEGELTFSELWSELAMPSGGSMGTLENALMEQGETTEEDTLGEWSIVPPRNPNAHTDPKWDRVVVWKEFQPEPLHSEDQGVGYENEGYDVGEGYQYGSGEEYEGDGDYRWEVANPVHDPVPDSWSAPVAMNAGWGTDSDDPASRWGEGIIDEAAAAAIWGASEPKEPTSKH
;
A
#
# COMPACT_ATOMS: atom_id res chain seq x y z
N MET A 1 -61.95 -2.61 29.50
CA MET A 1 -61.03 -1.55 29.94
C MET A 1 -59.70 -1.81 29.26
N SER A 2 -59.33 -0.89 28.36
CA SER A 2 -58.05 -0.62 27.69
C SER A 2 -56.91 -1.65 27.84
N SER A 3 -56.59 -2.40 26.78
CA SER A 3 -55.20 -2.85 26.57
C SER A 3 -54.43 -1.68 25.97
N SER A 4 -53.49 -1.14 26.74
CA SER A 4 -52.55 -0.14 26.26
C SER A 4 -51.49 -0.82 25.40
N ASP A 5 -51.72 -0.89 24.09
CA ASP A 5 -50.62 -1.07 23.14
C ASP A 5 -49.82 0.23 23.14
N ALA A 6 -48.75 0.25 23.94
CA ALA A 6 -47.72 1.27 23.79
C ALA A 6 -47.09 1.08 22.40
N PRO A 7 -47.02 2.13 21.55
CA PRO A 7 -46.32 2.01 20.28
C PRO A 7 -44.87 1.66 20.58
N ILE A 8 -44.40 0.53 20.05
CA ILE A 8 -42.98 0.21 19.98
C ILE A 8 -42.37 1.30 19.11
N THR A 9 -41.81 2.33 19.75
CA THR A 9 -40.98 3.31 19.07
C THR A 9 -39.72 2.57 18.63
N GLN A 10 -39.72 2.06 17.40
CA GLN A 10 -38.49 1.64 16.75
C GLN A 10 -37.56 2.85 16.78
N THR A 11 -36.49 2.77 17.57
CA THR A 11 -35.40 3.73 17.48
C THR A 11 -34.91 3.71 16.03
N PRO A 12 -34.80 4.87 15.36
CA PRO A 12 -34.34 4.91 13.98
C PRO A 12 -32.99 4.18 13.89
N GLU A 13 -32.94 3.15 13.05
CA GLU A 13 -31.70 2.43 12.81
C GLU A 13 -30.73 3.34 12.04
N ASP A 14 -29.45 3.16 12.36
CA ASP A 14 -28.39 3.90 11.71
C ASP A 14 -28.25 3.47 10.25
N LEU A 15 -27.76 4.38 9.42
CA LEU A 15 -27.66 4.14 7.99
C LEU A 15 -26.45 3.29 7.68
N VAL A 16 -26.64 2.28 6.83
CA VAL A 16 -25.54 1.49 6.28
C VAL A 16 -24.68 2.38 5.38
N VAL A 17 -23.37 2.30 5.60
CA VAL A 17 -22.33 2.98 4.83
C VAL A 17 -21.19 1.99 4.61
N ARG A 18 -20.94 1.61 3.36
CA ARG A 18 -19.82 0.76 2.97
C ARG A 18 -18.97 1.41 1.90
N PHE A 19 -17.67 1.18 1.99
CA PHE A 19 -16.67 1.59 1.01
C PHE A 19 -16.13 0.34 0.32
N MET A 20 -16.10 0.33 -1.01
CA MET A 20 -15.55 -0.77 -1.80
C MET A 20 -14.63 -0.19 -2.88
N PRO A 21 -13.29 -0.30 -2.73
CA PRO A 21 -12.56 -0.99 -1.65
C PRO A 21 -12.67 -0.29 -0.28
N PRO A 22 -12.18 -0.90 0.82
CA PRO A 22 -12.13 -0.27 2.14
C PRO A 22 -11.51 1.13 2.11
N LEU A 23 -11.95 1.99 3.03
CA LEU A 23 -11.59 3.41 3.02
C LEU A 23 -10.08 3.64 3.18
N SER A 24 -9.40 2.80 3.98
CA SER A 24 -7.94 2.79 4.11
C SER A 24 -7.24 2.54 2.78
N HIS A 25 -7.72 1.59 1.98
CA HIS A 25 -7.19 1.29 0.65
C HIS A 25 -7.46 2.44 -0.33
N GLU A 26 -8.61 3.12 -0.25
CA GLU A 26 -8.86 4.31 -1.07
C GLU A 26 -7.85 5.44 -0.74
N ARG A 27 -7.54 5.67 0.55
CA ARG A 27 -6.50 6.63 0.97
C ARG A 27 -5.11 6.25 0.44
N GLN A 28 -4.69 5.01 0.62
CA GLN A 28 -3.41 4.51 0.10
C GLN A 28 -3.33 4.66 -1.42
N ARG A 29 -4.41 4.33 -2.13
CA ARG A 29 -4.49 4.51 -3.59
C ARG A 29 -4.27 5.96 -3.98
N TRP A 30 -4.96 6.91 -3.34
CA TRP A 30 -4.79 8.33 -3.61
C TRP A 30 -3.35 8.80 -3.36
N ILE A 31 -2.71 8.34 -2.28
CA ILE A 31 -1.31 8.61 -1.97
C ILE A 31 -0.39 8.10 -3.07
N LEU A 32 -0.47 6.81 -3.40
CA LEU A 32 0.40 6.16 -4.39
C LEU A 32 0.24 6.76 -5.78
N GLU A 33 -0.99 7.01 -6.23
CA GLU A 33 -1.26 7.67 -7.51
C GLU A 33 -0.68 9.09 -7.56
N THR A 34 -0.77 9.83 -6.45
CA THR A 34 -0.23 11.19 -6.36
C THR A 34 1.30 11.18 -6.35
N LEU A 35 1.93 10.32 -5.55
CA LEU A 35 3.38 10.15 -5.52
C LEU A 35 3.94 9.78 -6.91
N ARG A 36 3.27 8.85 -7.62
CA ARG A 36 3.63 8.46 -8.98
C ARG A 36 3.50 9.62 -9.98
N ARG A 37 2.36 10.32 -9.97
CA ARG A 37 2.10 11.46 -10.87
C ARG A 37 3.16 12.55 -10.70
N HIS A 38 3.61 12.76 -9.47
CA HIS A 38 4.63 13.74 -9.16
C HIS A 38 6.05 13.19 -9.16
N ARG A 39 6.25 11.90 -9.48
CA ARG A 39 7.57 11.23 -9.53
C ARG A 39 8.39 11.44 -8.26
N ALA A 40 7.77 11.21 -7.10
CA ALA A 40 8.51 11.22 -5.84
C ALA A 40 9.48 10.03 -5.80
N ARG A 41 10.73 10.27 -5.37
CA ARG A 41 11.73 9.20 -5.17
C ARG A 41 12.09 8.99 -3.71
N SER A 42 11.64 9.89 -2.85
CA SER A 42 11.79 9.74 -1.41
C SER A 42 10.52 10.14 -0.66
N VAL A 43 10.10 9.31 0.29
CA VAL A 43 8.88 9.51 1.08
C VAL A 43 9.18 9.40 2.57
N LEU A 44 8.69 10.35 3.36
CA LEU A 44 8.62 10.26 4.81
C LEU A 44 7.15 10.09 5.24
N ASP A 45 6.84 8.98 5.90
CA ASP A 45 5.52 8.67 6.45
C ASP A 45 5.44 9.10 7.92
N ILE A 46 4.61 10.09 8.21
CA ILE A 46 4.43 10.69 9.54
C ILE A 46 3.15 10.14 10.15
N GLY A 47 3.27 9.48 11.31
CA GLY A 47 2.21 8.67 11.90
C GLY A 47 2.03 7.38 11.11
N CYS A 48 3.13 6.64 10.92
CA CYS A 48 3.15 5.44 10.07
C CYS A 48 2.38 4.27 10.68
N GLY A 49 2.13 4.31 11.99
CA GLY A 49 1.33 3.31 12.65
C GLY A 49 1.96 1.93 12.66
N GLU A 50 1.18 0.89 12.35
CA GLU A 50 1.65 -0.50 12.17
C GLU A 50 2.39 -0.71 10.83
N GLY A 51 2.44 0.30 9.96
CA GLY A 51 3.23 0.26 8.72
C GLY A 51 2.49 -0.28 7.49
N ASP A 52 1.15 -0.21 7.44
CA ASP A 52 0.37 -0.61 6.27
C ASP A 52 0.82 0.09 4.97
N LEU A 53 0.89 1.44 5.00
CA LEU A 53 1.38 2.22 3.85
C LEU A 53 2.86 1.92 3.57
N LEU A 54 3.67 1.83 4.62
CA LEU A 54 5.09 1.51 4.55
C LEU A 54 5.35 0.19 3.82
N SER A 55 4.56 -0.86 4.11
CA SER A 55 4.65 -2.18 3.45
C SER A 55 4.43 -2.12 1.93
N VAL A 56 3.65 -1.13 1.47
CA VAL A 56 3.34 -0.88 0.07
C VAL A 56 4.37 0.02 -0.58
N LEU A 57 4.83 1.06 0.12
CA LEU A 57 5.92 1.94 -0.34
C LEU A 57 7.23 1.17 -0.55
N CYS A 58 7.47 0.12 0.25
CA CYS A 58 8.65 -0.73 0.11
C CYS A 58 8.61 -1.71 -1.08
N LYS A 59 7.47 -1.85 -1.78
CA LYS A 59 7.39 -2.70 -2.99
C LYS A 59 8.30 -2.17 -4.09
N PRO A 60 9.07 -3.02 -4.78
CA PRO A 60 9.95 -2.57 -5.86
C PRO A 60 9.13 -2.09 -7.06
N ALA A 61 9.69 -1.11 -7.79
CA ALA A 61 9.19 -0.75 -9.11
C ALA A 61 9.33 -1.93 -10.08
N SER A 62 8.42 -2.03 -11.06
CA SER A 62 8.41 -3.14 -12.03
C SER A 62 9.58 -3.10 -13.03
N THR A 63 10.25 -1.95 -13.16
CA THR A 63 11.36 -1.70 -14.11
C THR A 63 12.46 -0.84 -13.47
N ILE A 64 13.56 -0.65 -14.21
CA ILE A 64 14.62 0.30 -13.84
C ILE A 64 14.12 1.76 -13.82
N PRO A 65 14.73 2.63 -12.98
CA PRO A 65 14.42 4.06 -12.99
C PRO A 65 14.62 4.69 -14.37
N ASN A 66 13.72 5.60 -14.74
CA ASN A 66 13.74 6.34 -16.01
C ASN A 66 13.68 5.46 -17.28
N ASP A 67 13.08 4.27 -17.22
CA ASP A 67 12.79 3.54 -18.46
C ASP A 67 11.88 4.39 -19.37
N SER A 68 12.45 4.86 -20.47
CA SER A 68 11.79 5.75 -21.45
C SER A 68 10.56 5.12 -22.12
N SER A 69 10.40 3.81 -22.00
CA SER A 69 9.29 3.04 -22.58
C SER A 69 8.05 3.01 -21.67
N LEU A 70 8.14 3.52 -20.44
CA LEU A 70 7.03 3.60 -19.50
C LEU A 70 6.24 4.90 -19.62
N GLU A 71 4.92 4.78 -19.46
CA GLU A 71 4.06 5.92 -19.22
C GLU A 71 4.48 6.65 -17.93
N PRO A 72 4.63 7.98 -17.95
CA PRO A 72 4.89 8.78 -16.76
C PRO A 72 3.95 8.46 -15.61
N GLY A 73 4.49 8.10 -14.45
CA GLY A 73 3.69 7.82 -13.25
C GLY A 73 3.06 6.43 -13.22
N ARG A 74 3.58 5.48 -14.00
CA ARG A 74 3.23 4.06 -13.90
C ARG A 74 3.83 3.39 -12.68
N ASP A 75 5.14 3.55 -12.51
CA ASP A 75 5.89 3.01 -11.37
C ASP A 75 6.23 4.10 -10.36
N LEU A 76 6.55 3.65 -9.14
CA LEU A 76 7.09 4.49 -8.08
C LEU A 76 8.51 3.99 -7.75
N ASP A 77 9.52 4.66 -8.28
CA ASP A 77 10.94 4.33 -8.15
C ASP A 77 11.55 4.93 -6.89
N LEU A 78 11.00 4.57 -5.72
CA LEU A 78 11.53 5.07 -4.44
C LEU A 78 12.94 4.55 -4.20
N THR A 79 13.83 5.47 -3.84
CA THR A 79 15.20 5.19 -3.40
C THR A 79 15.38 5.36 -1.90
N ARG A 80 14.45 6.08 -1.24
CA ARG A 80 14.51 6.32 0.20
C ARG A 80 13.12 6.40 0.81
N VAL A 81 12.84 5.63 1.84
CA VAL A 81 11.62 5.70 2.63
C VAL A 81 11.99 5.87 4.10
N ALA A 82 11.30 6.75 4.79
CA ALA A 82 11.39 6.82 6.24
C ALA A 82 9.99 6.83 6.85
N ALA A 83 9.90 6.37 8.08
CA ALA A 83 8.67 6.33 8.83
C ALA A 83 8.92 6.86 10.24
N LEU A 84 7.97 7.62 10.78
CA LEU A 84 7.99 8.15 12.13
C LEU A 84 6.64 7.88 12.79
N ASP A 85 6.67 7.26 13.96
CA ASP A 85 5.52 7.24 14.86
C ASP A 85 5.92 7.62 16.28
N ILE A 86 4.94 8.09 17.05
CA ILE A 86 5.09 8.43 18.46
C ILE A 86 4.80 7.23 19.37
N ASP A 87 4.02 6.27 18.88
CA ASP A 87 3.52 5.14 19.66
C ASP A 87 4.54 3.98 19.66
N PRO A 88 5.13 3.65 20.84
CA PRO A 88 6.08 2.56 20.96
C PRO A 88 5.47 1.16 20.77
N ASP A 89 4.15 1.01 20.89
CA ASP A 89 3.48 -0.28 20.82
C ASP A 89 3.35 -0.74 19.35
N VAL A 90 3.07 0.18 18.42
CA VAL A 90 2.90 -0.14 16.98
C VAL A 90 4.20 -0.04 16.17
N ILE A 91 5.20 0.72 16.64
CA ILE A 91 6.41 1.00 15.83
C ILE A 91 7.24 -0.26 15.53
N GLN A 92 7.14 -1.30 16.36
CA GLN A 92 7.79 -2.58 16.10
C GLN A 92 7.13 -3.32 14.94
N GLU A 93 5.81 -3.20 14.80
CA GLU A 93 5.08 -3.76 13.65
C GLU A 93 5.44 -3.02 12.36
N ALA A 94 5.54 -1.68 12.41
CA ALA A 94 6.05 -0.91 11.27
C ALA A 94 7.48 -1.30 10.90
N ALA A 95 8.35 -1.52 11.89
CA ALA A 95 9.71 -1.99 11.65
C ALA A 95 9.72 -3.37 10.96
N HIS A 96 8.84 -4.30 11.37
CA HIS A 96 8.67 -5.57 10.67
C HIS A 96 8.11 -5.38 9.25
N ALA A 97 7.06 -4.58 9.06
CA ALA A 97 6.47 -4.29 7.76
C ALA A 97 7.48 -3.66 6.78
N ALA A 98 8.42 -2.86 7.29
CA ALA A 98 9.52 -2.25 6.53
C ALA A 98 10.66 -3.21 6.19
N THR A 99 10.93 -4.19 7.05
CA THR A 99 12.10 -5.09 6.94
C THR A 99 11.77 -6.49 6.48
N ASP A 100 10.48 -6.81 6.30
CA ASP A 100 10.02 -8.10 5.80
C ASP A 100 10.73 -8.42 4.48
N GLU A 101 11.71 -9.32 4.57
CA GLU A 101 12.55 -9.74 3.46
C GLU A 101 11.74 -10.62 2.52
N ARG A 102 11.08 -9.98 1.56
CA ARG A 102 10.45 -10.67 0.46
C ARG A 102 11.52 -11.13 -0.51
N LYS A 103 12.01 -12.38 -0.32
CA LYS A 103 13.09 -12.93 -1.15
C LYS A 103 12.59 -13.14 -2.58
N PRO A 104 13.37 -12.75 -3.60
CA PRO A 104 13.04 -13.09 -4.98
C PRO A 104 13.03 -14.62 -5.15
N HIS A 105 11.88 -15.16 -5.52
CA HIS A 105 11.73 -16.57 -5.87
C HIS A 105 12.10 -16.76 -7.34
N TYR A 106 13.35 -17.14 -7.62
CA TYR A 106 13.77 -17.52 -8.96
C TYR A 106 13.26 -18.94 -9.28
N LEU A 107 12.01 -19.07 -9.74
CA LEU A 107 11.44 -20.40 -10.06
C LEU A 107 12.02 -21.00 -11.36
N ALA A 108 12.83 -20.26 -12.13
CA ALA A 108 13.48 -20.75 -13.34
C ALA A 108 14.88 -20.13 -13.54
N PRO A 109 15.77 -20.73 -14.36
CA PRO A 109 17.09 -20.16 -14.69
C PRO A 109 17.02 -18.77 -15.33
N TRP A 110 15.85 -18.38 -15.85
CA TRP A 110 15.61 -17.11 -16.54
C TRP A 110 14.41 -16.31 -16.00
N GLY A 111 13.54 -16.94 -15.19
CA GLY A 111 12.24 -16.41 -14.80
C GLY A 111 12.12 -16.04 -13.32
N SER A 112 11.19 -15.14 -13.02
CA SER A 112 10.94 -14.64 -11.67
C SER A 112 9.79 -15.37 -10.94
N GLY A 113 9.25 -16.43 -11.54
CA GLY A 113 8.12 -17.18 -10.99
C GLY A 113 6.80 -16.40 -11.02
N GLU A 114 5.70 -17.04 -10.60
CA GLU A 114 4.40 -16.35 -10.41
C GLU A 114 4.53 -15.15 -9.44
N ASP A 115 5.55 -15.18 -8.57
CA ASP A 115 5.83 -14.17 -7.55
C ASP A 115 7.00 -13.22 -7.89
N GLY A 116 7.29 -12.99 -9.17
CA GLY A 116 8.39 -12.13 -9.68
C GLY A 116 8.48 -10.69 -9.18
N TRP A 117 7.54 -10.30 -8.34
CA TRP A 117 7.34 -9.02 -7.67
C TRP A 117 8.47 -8.56 -6.74
N TYR A 118 9.53 -9.36 -6.55
CA TYR A 118 10.59 -9.03 -5.60
C TYR A 118 11.96 -8.73 -6.21
N ILE A 119 12.09 -8.77 -7.54
CA ILE A 119 13.29 -8.24 -8.18
C ILE A 119 13.28 -6.72 -8.03
N ARG A 120 14.33 -6.20 -7.40
CA ARG A 120 14.47 -4.76 -7.19
C ARG A 120 15.43 -4.18 -8.21
N TRP A 121 14.93 -3.31 -9.08
CA TRP A 121 15.74 -2.67 -10.12
C TRP A 121 16.49 -1.41 -9.65
N ALA A 122 16.18 -0.90 -8.46
CA ALA A 122 16.82 0.26 -7.86
C ALA A 122 16.95 0.09 -6.35
N GLN A 123 18.10 0.43 -5.79
CA GLN A 123 18.31 0.35 -4.34
C GLN A 123 17.27 1.20 -3.60
N LEU A 124 16.77 0.66 -2.48
CA LEU A 124 15.87 1.35 -1.56
C LEU A 124 16.47 1.34 -0.15
N GLU A 125 16.62 2.53 0.42
CA GLU A 125 16.95 2.71 1.84
C GLU A 125 15.67 2.92 2.65
N VAL A 126 15.51 2.21 3.77
CA VAL A 126 14.35 2.34 4.65
C VAL A 126 14.79 2.54 6.10
N ALA A 127 14.19 3.51 6.79
CA ALA A 127 14.45 3.77 8.20
C ALA A 127 13.15 4.05 8.98
N VAL A 128 12.97 3.39 10.11
CA VAL A 128 11.79 3.55 10.98
C VAL A 128 12.22 4.14 12.31
N TRP A 129 11.54 5.20 12.74
CA TRP A 129 11.91 6.01 13.89
C TRP A 129 10.74 6.09 14.88
N LEU A 130 11.07 6.01 16.16
CA LEU A 130 10.17 6.35 17.26
C LEU A 130 10.47 7.77 17.73
N GLY A 131 9.47 8.64 17.74
CA GLY A 131 9.58 9.96 18.33
C GLY A 131 8.46 10.90 17.95
N ARG A 132 8.58 12.16 18.36
CA ARG A 132 7.47 13.12 18.34
C ARG A 132 7.59 14.08 17.16
N LEU A 133 6.49 14.35 16.48
CA LEU A 133 6.44 15.26 15.34
C LEU A 133 7.08 16.64 15.62
N GLN A 134 6.87 17.19 16.82
CA GLN A 134 7.36 18.51 17.20
C GLN A 134 8.87 18.60 17.40
N ASP A 135 9.57 17.46 17.50
CA ASP A 135 11.01 17.41 17.67
C ASP A 135 11.65 17.33 16.26
N PRO A 136 12.21 18.42 15.71
CA PRO A 136 12.79 18.38 14.37
C PRO A 136 14.04 17.51 14.32
N SER A 137 14.24 16.77 13.23
CA SER A 137 15.46 16.01 12.98
C SER A 137 16.07 16.27 11.61
N PRO A 138 17.39 16.51 11.52
CA PRO A 138 18.09 16.64 10.25
C PRO A 138 17.93 15.41 9.34
N SER A 139 17.70 14.22 9.91
CA SER A 139 17.49 12.97 9.16
C SER A 139 16.29 13.03 8.22
N PHE A 140 15.31 13.89 8.53
CA PHE A 140 14.06 14.06 7.78
C PHE A 140 14.11 15.20 6.75
N HIS A 141 15.25 15.86 6.59
CA HIS A 141 15.42 16.89 5.56
C HIS A 141 15.58 16.27 4.18
N GLY A 142 15.07 16.97 3.16
CA GLY A 142 15.34 16.66 1.75
C GLY A 142 14.54 15.49 1.16
N PHE A 143 13.50 15.03 1.85
CA PHE A 143 12.51 14.12 1.25
C PHE A 143 11.69 14.84 0.17
N ASP A 144 11.39 14.15 -0.94
CA ASP A 144 10.56 14.68 -2.01
C ASP A 144 9.12 14.87 -1.53
N ALA A 145 8.61 13.89 -0.78
CA ALA A 145 7.26 13.89 -0.25
C ALA A 145 7.23 13.55 1.24
N ILE A 146 6.33 14.21 1.95
CA ILE A 146 5.86 13.78 3.26
C ILE A 146 4.41 13.33 3.11
N VAL A 147 4.05 12.23 3.75
CA VAL A 147 2.68 11.73 3.84
C VAL A 147 2.28 11.72 5.31
N SER A 148 1.05 12.11 5.62
CA SER A 148 0.47 11.96 6.95
C SER A 148 -1.01 11.64 6.81
N THR A 149 -1.35 10.39 7.13
CA THR A 149 -2.66 9.81 6.84
C THR A 149 -3.42 9.67 8.15
N GLU A 150 -4.50 10.42 8.33
CA GLU A 150 -5.34 10.36 9.53
C GLU A 150 -4.56 10.61 10.84
N VAL A 151 -3.70 11.65 10.86
CA VAL A 151 -2.86 11.98 12.03
C VAL A 151 -3.25 13.29 12.68
N ILE A 152 -3.56 14.31 11.87
CA ILE A 152 -3.74 15.69 12.34
C ILE A 152 -4.92 15.84 13.31
N GLU A 153 -5.90 14.94 13.24
CA GLU A 153 -7.03 14.84 14.15
C GLU A 153 -6.64 14.37 15.55
N HIS A 154 -5.56 13.60 15.71
CA HIS A 154 -5.06 13.13 17.00
C HIS A 154 -4.11 14.13 17.67
N VAL A 155 -3.60 15.11 16.91
CA VAL A 155 -2.61 16.10 17.38
C VAL A 155 -3.27 17.07 18.38
N PRO A 156 -2.76 17.23 19.61
CA PRO A 156 -3.29 18.20 20.56
C PRO A 156 -3.21 19.65 20.07
N GLU A 157 -4.07 20.54 20.60
CA GLU A 157 -4.11 21.95 20.19
C GLU A 157 -2.78 22.69 20.40
N ALA A 158 -2.08 22.38 21.49
CA ALA A 158 -0.76 22.96 21.78
C ALA A 158 0.33 22.57 20.76
N VAL A 159 0.12 21.48 20.02
CA VAL A 159 1.10 20.90 19.07
C VAL A 159 0.71 21.19 17.61
N LEU A 160 -0.55 21.50 17.33
CA LEU A 160 -1.03 21.77 15.97
C LEU A 160 -0.21 22.83 15.20
N PRO A 161 0.25 23.95 15.80
CA PRO A 161 1.12 24.89 15.09
C PRO A 161 2.40 24.23 14.57
N ALA A 162 3.01 23.36 15.39
CA ALA A 162 4.23 22.62 15.04
C ALA A 162 4.00 21.66 13.86
N PHE A 163 2.78 21.15 13.65
CA PHE A 163 2.47 20.28 12.52
C PHE A 163 2.80 20.94 11.18
N SER A 164 2.30 22.15 10.95
CA SER A 164 2.62 22.91 9.73
C SER A 164 4.05 23.45 9.73
N ASP A 165 4.54 23.94 10.89
CA ASP A 165 5.86 24.55 11.00
C ASP A 165 6.98 23.55 10.73
N VAL A 166 6.90 22.33 11.27
CA VAL A 166 7.90 21.29 11.06
C VAL A 166 7.80 20.71 9.66
N LEU A 167 6.60 20.26 9.24
CA LEU A 167 6.45 19.54 7.98
C LEU A 167 6.69 20.43 6.77
N LEU A 168 6.11 21.64 6.74
CA LEU A 168 6.24 22.54 5.59
C LEU A 168 7.39 23.54 5.73
N GLY A 169 7.70 23.98 6.95
CA GLY A 169 8.69 25.02 7.22
C GLY A 169 10.11 24.52 7.51
N THR A 170 10.26 23.41 8.25
CA THR A 170 11.57 22.86 8.60
C THR A 170 12.03 21.82 7.57
N TYR A 171 11.21 20.80 7.29
CA TYR A 171 11.58 19.70 6.39
C TYR A 171 11.48 20.07 4.91
N LEU A 172 10.69 21.09 4.58
CA LEU A 172 10.60 21.71 3.26
C LEU A 172 10.45 20.70 2.11
N PRO A 173 9.54 19.70 2.17
CA PRO A 173 9.38 18.74 1.09
C PRO A 173 8.86 19.42 -0.18
N ARG A 174 9.02 18.77 -1.33
CA ARG A 174 8.35 19.25 -2.56
C ARG A 174 6.84 19.03 -2.47
N LEU A 175 6.42 17.95 -1.81
CA LEU A 175 5.02 17.54 -1.66
C LEU A 175 4.70 17.24 -0.19
N LEU A 176 3.53 17.67 0.28
CA LEU A 176 2.93 17.15 1.51
C LEU A 176 1.53 16.63 1.18
N LEU A 177 1.27 15.36 1.50
CA LEU A 177 -0.02 14.71 1.31
C LEU A 177 -0.65 14.48 2.68
N LEU A 178 -1.82 15.04 2.90
CA LEU A 178 -2.57 14.88 4.15
C LEU A 178 -3.92 14.23 3.89
N THR A 179 -4.35 13.40 4.83
CA THR A 179 -5.77 13.00 4.96
C THR A 179 -6.26 13.28 6.37
N THR A 180 -7.56 13.55 6.49
CA THR A 180 -8.23 13.66 7.79
C THR A 180 -9.74 13.42 7.61
N PRO A 181 -10.46 12.95 8.64
CA PRO A 181 -11.89 12.71 8.56
C PRO A 181 -12.70 13.97 8.18
N ASN A 182 -13.76 13.80 7.38
CA ASN A 182 -14.73 14.88 7.11
C ASN A 182 -15.88 14.86 8.13
N TYR A 183 -15.95 15.87 9.00
CA TYR A 183 -17.04 15.98 9.98
C TYR A 183 -18.44 16.12 9.33
N THR A 184 -18.51 16.78 8.17
CA THR A 184 -19.76 16.97 7.41
C THR A 184 -20.35 15.62 7.03
N PHE A 185 -19.47 14.67 6.67
CA PHE A 185 -19.84 13.33 6.27
C PHE A 185 -20.46 12.52 7.40
N ASN A 186 -20.18 12.84 8.67
CA ASN A 186 -20.75 12.09 9.81
C ASN A 186 -22.29 12.05 9.80
N ALA A 187 -22.95 13.03 9.16
CA ALA A 187 -24.40 12.98 8.96
C ALA A 187 -24.86 11.73 8.17
N ARG A 188 -23.99 11.14 7.35
CA ARG A 188 -24.28 9.98 6.50
C ARG A 188 -24.59 8.71 7.29
N PHE A 189 -24.13 8.62 8.54
CA PHE A 189 -24.34 7.44 9.40
C PHE A 189 -25.70 7.44 10.09
N HIS A 190 -26.44 8.55 10.08
CA HIS A 190 -27.69 8.67 10.83
C HIS A 190 -28.83 9.28 10.00
N PRO A 191 -30.08 8.86 10.25
CA PRO A 191 -31.26 9.57 9.76
C PRO A 191 -31.31 11.04 10.25
N PRO A 192 -31.83 11.98 9.45
CA PRO A 192 -32.03 13.36 9.87
C PRO A 192 -32.90 13.47 11.13
N GLY A 193 -32.57 14.41 12.02
CA GLY A 193 -33.33 14.67 13.25
C GLY A 193 -33.06 13.69 14.40
N VAL A 194 -32.20 12.69 14.19
CA VAL A 194 -31.75 11.77 15.24
C VAL A 194 -30.48 12.33 15.89
N PRO A 195 -30.39 12.38 17.24
CA PRO A 195 -29.16 12.74 17.92
C PRO A 195 -28.02 11.83 17.47
N ARG A 196 -26.89 12.43 17.09
CA ARG A 196 -25.69 11.65 16.73
C ARG A 196 -25.21 10.91 17.97
N LYS A 197 -24.91 9.63 17.79
CA LYS A 197 -24.19 8.83 18.78
C LYS A 197 -22.70 8.98 18.51
N GLY A 198 -21.88 8.90 19.56
CA GLY A 198 -20.43 9.11 19.48
C GLY A 198 -19.91 9.85 20.69
N PHE A 199 -18.77 10.53 20.53
CA PHE A 199 -18.03 11.16 21.63
C PHE A 199 -18.15 12.68 21.54
N ILE A 200 -18.50 13.35 22.63
CA ILE A 200 -18.50 14.82 22.64
C ILE A 200 -17.05 15.28 22.44
N ASP A 201 -16.86 16.32 21.64
CA ASP A 201 -15.57 16.98 21.44
C ASP A 201 -14.80 17.12 22.77
N PRO A 202 -13.69 16.35 22.94
CA PRO A 202 -12.99 16.29 24.22
C PRO A 202 -12.25 17.60 24.53
N THR A 203 -12.06 18.47 23.54
CA THR A 203 -11.41 19.78 23.74
C THR A 203 -12.36 20.82 24.32
N GLY A 204 -13.68 20.58 24.24
CA GLY A 204 -14.71 21.54 24.61
C GLY A 204 -14.77 22.79 23.71
N GLN A 205 -14.05 22.82 22.59
CA GLN A 205 -14.07 23.94 21.65
C GLN A 205 -15.37 23.99 20.86
N THR A 206 -16.00 22.83 20.63
CA THR A 206 -17.28 22.71 19.94
C THR A 206 -18.27 21.89 20.76
N THR A 207 -19.54 21.91 20.35
CA THR A 207 -20.58 21.02 20.89
C THR A 207 -20.79 19.79 19.99
N ARG A 208 -19.80 19.45 19.16
CA ARG A 208 -19.91 18.38 18.15
C ARG A 208 -19.73 17.01 18.78
N VAL A 209 -20.32 16.02 18.11
CA VAL A 209 -20.13 14.59 18.40
C VAL A 209 -19.21 13.99 17.34
N PHE A 210 -18.05 13.52 17.77
CA PHE A 210 -17.01 12.86 17.00
C PHE A 210 -17.27 11.35 16.87
N ARG A 211 -16.66 10.74 15.85
CA ARG A 211 -16.73 9.31 15.54
C ARG A 211 -15.84 8.47 16.46
N HIS A 212 -14.71 9.03 16.87
CA HIS A 212 -13.71 8.38 17.69
C HIS A 212 -13.42 9.20 18.95
N ASP A 213 -13.04 8.55 20.04
CA ASP A 213 -12.84 9.17 21.35
C ASP A 213 -11.46 9.80 21.52
N ASP A 214 -10.47 9.28 20.81
CA ASP A 214 -9.11 9.80 20.79
C ASP A 214 -8.95 11.07 19.93
N HIS A 215 -9.88 11.36 19.02
CA HIS A 215 -9.85 12.53 18.14
C HIS A 215 -9.88 13.82 18.95
N LYS A 216 -8.95 14.72 18.68
CA LYS A 216 -8.90 16.08 19.24
C LYS A 216 -9.64 17.07 18.35
N ARG A 217 -9.95 16.69 17.11
CA ARG A 217 -10.74 17.50 16.17
C ARG A 217 -11.30 16.64 15.05
N GLU A 218 -12.50 16.99 14.59
CA GLU A 218 -13.02 16.54 13.30
C GLU A 218 -13.49 17.78 12.53
N TRP A 219 -12.74 18.13 11.49
CA TRP A 219 -12.98 19.34 10.71
C TRP A 219 -14.04 19.14 9.64
N THR A 220 -14.86 20.16 9.45
CA THR A 220 -15.64 20.35 8.23
C THR A 220 -14.73 20.71 7.07
N VAL A 221 -15.28 20.70 5.85
CA VAL A 221 -14.55 21.11 4.64
C VAL A 221 -14.03 22.54 4.75
N ASP A 222 -14.83 23.45 5.26
CA ASP A 222 -14.45 24.87 5.39
C ASP A 222 -13.35 25.08 6.44
N GLU A 223 -13.37 24.33 7.55
CA GLU A 223 -12.35 24.40 8.59
C GLU A 223 -11.02 23.83 8.10
N PHE A 224 -11.05 22.69 7.41
CA PHE A 224 -9.86 22.10 6.82
C PHE A 224 -9.28 22.98 5.71
N ASP A 225 -10.11 23.58 4.87
CA ASP A 225 -9.68 24.57 3.86
C ASP A 225 -9.03 25.79 4.50
N ALA A 226 -9.65 26.34 5.56
CA ALA A 226 -9.09 27.48 6.29
C ALA A 226 -7.71 27.17 6.87
N TRP A 227 -7.53 26.01 7.50
CA TRP A 227 -6.25 25.58 8.02
C TRP A 227 -5.22 25.37 6.90
N CYS A 228 -5.60 24.67 5.81
CA CYS A 228 -4.70 24.41 4.68
C CYS A 228 -4.24 25.71 4.02
N ARG A 229 -5.15 26.65 3.79
CA ARG A 229 -4.84 27.98 3.26
C ARG A 229 -3.82 28.72 4.12
N GLN A 230 -4.03 28.74 5.43
CA GLN A 230 -3.12 29.42 6.35
C GLN A 230 -1.72 28.77 6.33
N ALA A 231 -1.64 27.44 6.36
CA ALA A 231 -0.39 26.70 6.30
C ALA A 231 0.34 26.94 4.97
N ALA A 232 -0.38 26.88 3.85
CA ALA A 232 0.14 27.09 2.51
C ALA A 232 0.69 28.52 2.32
N GLU A 233 -0.06 29.54 2.76
CA GLU A 233 0.36 30.94 2.70
C GLU A 233 1.59 31.21 3.57
N LYS A 234 1.61 30.67 4.80
CA LYS A 234 2.71 30.85 5.76
C LYS A 234 4.03 30.25 5.25
N HIS A 235 3.97 29.08 4.61
CA HIS A 235 5.16 28.31 4.25
C HIS A 235 5.51 28.33 2.75
N GLY A 236 4.73 29.02 1.92
CA GLY A 236 5.03 29.17 0.50
C GLY A 236 4.68 27.94 -0.35
N TYR A 237 3.52 27.33 -0.10
CA TYR A 237 3.01 26.20 -0.87
C TYR A 237 1.73 26.62 -1.60
N ASP A 238 1.45 25.98 -2.73
CA ASP A 238 0.09 25.84 -3.25
C ASP A 238 -0.54 24.60 -2.65
N TYR A 239 -1.87 24.56 -2.54
CA TYR A 239 -2.57 23.38 -2.07
C TYR A 239 -3.80 23.10 -2.93
N THR A 240 -4.17 21.82 -3.01
CA THR A 240 -5.40 21.34 -3.66
C THR A 240 -6.13 20.43 -2.70
N LEU A 241 -7.42 20.70 -2.48
CA LEU A 241 -8.30 19.84 -1.69
C LEU A 241 -8.96 18.78 -2.55
N GLY A 242 -9.25 17.64 -1.93
CA GLY A 242 -10.00 16.54 -2.50
C GLY A 242 -10.62 15.68 -1.41
N GLY A 243 -10.93 14.44 -1.73
CA GLY A 243 -11.38 13.46 -0.77
C GLY A 243 -11.52 12.06 -1.36
N VAL A 244 -11.68 11.08 -0.47
CA VAL A 244 -11.91 9.66 -0.79
C VAL A 244 -12.99 9.06 0.10
N GLY A 245 -13.53 7.91 -0.27
CA GLY A 245 -14.62 7.27 0.45
C GLY A 245 -15.98 7.77 -0.01
N VAL A 246 -16.34 7.44 -1.24
CA VAL A 246 -17.72 7.55 -1.72
C VAL A 246 -18.43 6.24 -1.38
N PRO A 247 -19.50 6.24 -0.59
CA PRO A 247 -20.20 5.00 -0.26
C PRO A 247 -20.78 4.30 -1.48
N THR A 248 -20.81 2.96 -1.42
CA THR A 248 -21.51 2.15 -2.43
C THR A 248 -23.02 2.39 -2.41
N GLU A 249 -23.58 2.63 -1.22
CA GLU A 249 -25.00 2.90 -1.05
C GLU A 249 -25.34 4.37 -1.25
N ARG A 250 -26.36 4.63 -2.08
CA ARG A 250 -26.97 5.96 -2.21
C ARG A 250 -27.52 6.42 -0.86
N ASP A 251 -27.30 7.69 -0.52
CA ASP A 251 -27.95 8.30 0.65
C ASP A 251 -29.48 8.35 0.47
N PRO A 252 -30.29 7.71 1.34
CA PRO A 252 -31.75 7.74 1.24
C PRO A 252 -32.35 9.15 1.32
N TYR A 253 -31.59 10.10 1.83
CA TYR A 253 -32.00 11.50 2.00
C TYR A 253 -31.38 12.45 0.96
N ASP A 254 -30.62 11.92 -0.01
CA ASP A 254 -30.02 12.67 -1.13
C ASP A 254 -29.18 13.87 -0.68
N ARG A 255 -28.50 13.77 0.47
CA ARG A 255 -27.66 14.86 1.00
C ARG A 255 -26.34 14.89 0.27
N ASN A 256 -25.87 16.10 -0.06
CA ASN A 256 -24.52 16.30 -0.58
C ASN A 256 -23.54 16.51 0.59
N LEU A 257 -22.90 15.44 1.04
CA LEU A 257 -22.00 15.45 2.21
C LEU A 257 -20.51 15.39 1.85
N GLY A 258 -20.19 15.31 0.56
CA GLY A 258 -18.83 15.12 0.07
C GLY A 258 -18.27 13.72 0.37
N TYR A 259 -16.95 13.66 0.56
CA TYR A 259 -16.19 12.44 0.82
C TYR A 259 -16.11 12.11 2.31
N ALA A 260 -15.91 10.83 2.65
CA ALA A 260 -15.75 10.38 4.04
C ALA A 260 -14.42 10.85 4.68
N SER A 261 -13.35 10.83 3.89
CA SER A 261 -12.03 11.38 4.25
C SER A 261 -11.70 12.55 3.32
N GLN A 262 -11.21 13.64 3.89
CA GLN A 262 -10.73 14.80 3.15
C GLN A 262 -9.27 14.56 2.79
N THR A 263 -8.83 15.07 1.64
CA THR A 263 -7.42 15.03 1.25
C THR A 263 -6.91 16.42 0.92
N ALA A 264 -5.63 16.67 1.22
CA ALA A 264 -4.93 17.88 0.80
C ALA A 264 -3.57 17.52 0.22
N LEU A 265 -3.31 17.98 -1.00
CA LEU A 265 -1.99 17.95 -1.61
C LEU A 265 -1.40 19.36 -1.57
N PHE A 266 -0.30 19.53 -0.85
CA PHE A 266 0.52 20.73 -0.91
C PHE A 266 1.67 20.51 -1.89
N VAL A 267 1.92 21.50 -2.74
CA VAL A 267 3.04 21.54 -3.67
C VAL A 267 3.83 22.81 -3.39
N ARG A 268 5.12 22.66 -3.11
CA ARG A 268 5.98 23.80 -2.80
C ARG A 268 6.03 24.75 -4.00
N ARG A 269 5.81 26.05 -3.79
CA ARG A 269 6.08 27.05 -4.82
C ARG A 269 7.60 27.12 -4.92
N ASP A 270 8.17 26.74 -6.06
CA ASP A 270 9.63 26.75 -6.27
C ASP A 270 10.18 28.18 -6.34
N VAL A 271 10.13 28.87 -5.21
CA VAL A 271 10.83 30.10 -4.92
C VAL A 271 12.16 29.67 -4.31
N HIS A 272 13.26 30.27 -4.80
CA HIS A 272 14.63 30.11 -4.32
C HIS A 272 14.68 29.44 -2.95
N ILE A 273 15.02 28.15 -2.90
CA ILE A 273 15.39 27.48 -1.65
C ILE A 273 16.49 28.39 -1.13
N PRO A 274 16.27 29.16 -0.04
CA PRO A 274 17.38 29.87 0.57
C PRO A 274 18.38 28.76 0.78
N THR A 275 19.56 28.85 0.17
CA THR A 275 20.66 27.92 0.43
C THR A 275 20.56 27.72 1.93
N LEU A 276 20.18 26.51 2.35
CA LEU A 276 20.18 26.19 3.77
C LEU A 276 21.66 26.36 4.07
N ASP A 277 22.04 27.59 4.47
CA ASP A 277 23.14 27.88 5.36
C ASP A 277 22.81 26.91 6.45
N ARG A 278 23.41 25.73 6.31
CA ARG A 278 23.17 24.55 7.13
C ARG A 278 23.13 25.15 8.50
N LEU A 279 21.91 25.23 9.08
CA LEU A 279 21.72 25.79 10.41
C LEU A 279 22.88 25.19 11.17
N SER A 280 23.74 26.04 11.73
CA SER A 280 24.92 25.56 12.44
C SER A 280 24.36 24.76 13.59
N LEU A 281 24.19 23.46 13.34
CA LEU A 281 23.70 22.48 14.28
C LEU A 281 24.92 22.26 15.16
N ASP A 282 25.08 23.10 16.17
CA ASP A 282 25.54 22.61 17.45
C ASP A 282 24.52 21.53 17.84
N GLU A 283 24.73 20.30 17.33
CA GLU A 283 23.72 19.24 17.26
C GLU A 283 23.25 18.87 18.68
N PRO A 284 21.98 19.12 19.03
CA PRO A 284 21.32 18.23 19.96
C PRO A 284 21.23 16.87 19.26
N GLN A 285 21.62 15.79 19.93
CA GLN A 285 21.23 14.45 19.50
C GLN A 285 19.72 14.46 19.18
N SER A 286 19.35 14.00 17.99
CA SER A 286 17.95 13.80 17.61
C SER A 286 17.22 13.08 18.75
N ALA A 287 16.12 13.64 19.23
CA ALA A 287 15.29 13.01 20.26
C ALA A 287 14.64 11.72 19.78
N HIS A 288 14.56 11.52 18.45
CA HIS A 288 14.05 10.30 17.85
C HIS A 288 15.01 9.13 18.04
N GLN A 289 14.43 7.99 18.38
CA GLN A 289 15.12 6.71 18.44
C GLN A 289 14.98 5.99 17.09
N LEU A 290 16.11 5.63 16.48
CA LEU A 290 16.11 4.73 15.32
C LEU A 290 15.71 3.33 15.79
N ILE A 291 14.62 2.79 15.26
CA ILE A 291 14.13 1.45 15.59
C ILE A 291 14.74 0.42 14.65
N THR A 292 14.69 0.69 13.34
CA THR A 292 15.35 -0.15 12.34
C THR A 292 15.81 0.67 11.14
N GLU A 293 16.85 0.19 10.49
CA GLU A 293 17.36 0.69 9.22
C GLU A 293 17.71 -0.53 8.35
N CYS A 294 17.23 -0.54 7.11
CA CYS A 294 17.56 -1.57 6.15
C CYS A 294 17.84 -0.96 4.77
N THR A 295 18.69 -1.64 4.01
CA THR A 295 18.96 -1.30 2.61
C THR A 295 18.61 -2.50 1.77
N PHE A 296 17.66 -2.34 0.86
CA PHE A 296 17.36 -3.33 -0.17
C PHE A 296 18.21 -3.02 -1.40
N PRO A 297 19.22 -3.84 -1.72
CA PRO A 297 20.07 -3.60 -2.87
C PRO A 297 19.29 -3.80 -4.18
N SER A 298 19.74 -3.12 -5.24
CA SER A 298 19.30 -3.45 -6.59
C SER A 298 19.90 -4.77 -7.05
N ASP A 299 19.18 -5.48 -7.90
CA ASP A 299 19.69 -6.65 -8.60
C ASP A 299 20.94 -6.28 -9.44
N PRO A 300 22.00 -7.09 -9.45
CA PRO A 300 23.21 -6.81 -10.23
C PRO A 300 22.98 -6.67 -11.75
N ARG A 301 21.86 -7.17 -12.28
CA ARG A 301 21.48 -7.08 -13.69
C ARG A 301 20.75 -5.79 -14.03
N ALA A 302 20.36 -4.98 -13.05
CA ALA A 302 19.66 -3.73 -13.28
C ALA A 302 20.45 -2.81 -14.22
N GLY A 303 19.86 -2.44 -15.35
CA GLY A 303 20.49 -1.62 -16.39
C GLY A 303 21.57 -2.34 -17.21
N HIS A 304 21.73 -3.66 -17.02
CA HIS A 304 22.73 -4.49 -17.70
C HIS A 304 22.05 -5.62 -18.50
N PRO A 305 21.31 -5.28 -19.59
CA PRO A 305 20.65 -6.28 -20.41
C PRO A 305 21.65 -7.21 -21.11
N LYS A 306 21.20 -8.42 -21.40
CA LYS A 306 21.86 -9.35 -22.33
C LYS A 306 21.76 -8.82 -23.76
N SER A 307 22.49 -9.44 -24.69
CA SER A 307 22.33 -9.13 -26.11
C SER A 307 20.92 -9.49 -26.59
N ASN A 308 20.44 -8.80 -27.63
CA ASN A 308 19.11 -9.07 -28.19
C ASN A 308 18.97 -10.53 -28.66
N SER A 309 20.03 -11.11 -29.22
CA SER A 309 20.08 -12.54 -29.59
C SER A 309 19.88 -13.47 -28.38
N GLU A 310 20.53 -13.17 -27.25
CA GLU A 310 20.34 -13.94 -26.00
C GLU A 310 18.91 -13.79 -25.44
N ILE A 311 18.34 -12.58 -25.48
CA ILE A 311 16.96 -12.32 -25.04
C ILE A 311 15.96 -13.09 -25.92
N ARG A 312 16.13 -13.05 -27.25
CA ARG A 312 15.31 -13.83 -28.20
C ARG A 312 15.48 -15.33 -28.01
N SER A 313 16.68 -15.81 -27.73
CA SER A 313 16.92 -17.23 -27.41
C SER A 313 16.16 -17.65 -26.16
N ALA A 314 16.13 -16.80 -25.12
CA ALA A 314 15.36 -17.05 -23.90
C ALA A 314 13.84 -17.06 -24.16
N LEU A 315 13.34 -16.17 -25.03
CA LEU A 315 11.95 -16.15 -25.47
C LEU A 315 11.55 -17.44 -26.18
N VAL A 316 12.35 -17.90 -27.15
CA VAL A 316 12.12 -19.15 -27.87
C VAL A 316 12.07 -20.34 -26.90
N TYR A 317 13.01 -20.39 -25.96
CA TYR A 317 13.01 -21.41 -24.91
C TYR A 317 11.73 -21.37 -24.07
N LEU A 318 11.31 -20.19 -23.61
CA LEU A 318 10.09 -20.00 -22.81
C LEU A 318 8.83 -20.48 -23.53
N MET A 319 8.65 -20.07 -24.80
CA MET A 319 7.47 -20.42 -25.59
C MET A 319 7.42 -21.92 -25.91
N ASN A 320 8.56 -22.54 -26.23
CA ASN A 320 8.65 -23.99 -26.40
C ASN A 320 8.32 -24.74 -25.10
N MET A 321 8.86 -24.27 -23.96
CA MET A 321 8.60 -24.88 -22.65
C MET A 321 7.11 -24.80 -22.26
N ARG A 322 6.45 -23.68 -22.54
CA ARG A 322 5.00 -23.50 -22.31
C ARG A 322 4.13 -24.21 -23.36
N GLY A 323 4.69 -24.56 -24.52
CA GLY A 323 3.92 -25.06 -25.66
C GLY A 323 2.97 -24.01 -26.25
N GLU A 324 3.28 -22.73 -26.08
CA GLU A 324 2.44 -21.59 -26.47
C GLU A 324 3.18 -20.68 -27.45
N GLY A 325 2.63 -20.50 -28.65
CA GLY A 325 3.15 -19.57 -29.66
C GLY A 325 2.70 -18.12 -29.48
N GLU A 326 1.88 -17.83 -28.47
CA GLU A 326 1.32 -16.51 -28.20
C GLU A 326 1.32 -16.20 -26.70
N LEU A 327 2.05 -15.16 -26.31
CA LEU A 327 2.10 -14.68 -24.93
C LEU A 327 1.86 -13.17 -24.88
N THR A 328 1.19 -12.69 -23.84
CA THR A 328 1.07 -11.24 -23.57
C THR A 328 2.42 -10.66 -23.16
N PHE A 329 2.59 -9.36 -23.38
CA PHE A 329 3.79 -8.66 -22.95
C PHE A 329 3.99 -8.74 -21.43
N SER A 330 2.92 -8.78 -20.64
CA SER A 330 2.98 -9.00 -19.19
C SER A 330 3.55 -10.37 -18.83
N GLU A 331 3.09 -11.45 -19.48
CA GLU A 331 3.60 -12.81 -19.26
C GLU A 331 5.07 -12.93 -19.68
N LEU A 332 5.44 -12.27 -20.78
CA LEU A 332 6.84 -12.18 -21.19
C LEU A 332 7.67 -11.38 -20.20
N TRP A 333 7.16 -10.28 -19.68
CA TRP A 333 7.89 -9.46 -18.71
C TRP A 333 8.19 -10.23 -17.43
N SER A 334 7.21 -10.97 -16.88
CA SER A 334 7.44 -11.82 -15.69
C SER A 334 8.58 -12.83 -15.88
N GLU A 335 8.86 -13.23 -17.11
CA GLU A 335 9.85 -14.26 -17.39
C GLU A 335 11.15 -13.70 -17.98
N LEU A 336 11.11 -12.52 -18.61
CA LEU A 336 12.22 -11.96 -19.38
C LEU A 336 12.74 -10.62 -18.82
N ALA A 337 12.21 -10.14 -17.69
CA ALA A 337 12.71 -8.92 -17.06
C ALA A 337 14.21 -9.03 -16.69
N MET A 338 14.67 -10.21 -16.21
CA MET A 338 16.07 -10.46 -15.85
C MET A 338 17.04 -10.38 -17.04
N PRO A 339 16.86 -11.16 -18.13
CA PRO A 339 17.73 -11.02 -19.30
C PRO A 339 17.61 -9.64 -19.97
N SER A 340 16.50 -8.93 -19.80
CA SER A 340 16.31 -7.55 -20.27
C SER A 340 16.91 -6.48 -19.35
N GLY A 341 17.60 -6.89 -18.28
CA GLY A 341 18.22 -5.98 -17.31
C GLY A 341 17.24 -5.04 -16.62
N GLY A 342 15.98 -5.44 -16.50
CA GLY A 342 14.90 -4.63 -15.93
C GLY A 342 14.43 -3.47 -16.81
N SER A 343 14.86 -3.41 -18.08
CA SER A 343 14.31 -2.46 -19.05
C SER A 343 13.29 -3.11 -19.98
N MET A 344 12.08 -2.57 -19.95
CA MET A 344 11.02 -2.92 -20.87
C MET A 344 11.35 -2.46 -22.30
N GLY A 345 12.00 -1.30 -22.46
CA GLY A 345 12.44 -0.83 -23.77
C GLY A 345 13.45 -1.78 -24.42
N THR A 346 14.35 -2.39 -23.65
CA THR A 346 15.27 -3.41 -24.16
C THR A 346 14.53 -4.67 -24.62
N LEU A 347 13.54 -5.15 -23.84
CA LEU A 347 12.72 -6.29 -24.26
C LEU A 347 11.99 -5.99 -25.57
N GLU A 348 11.36 -4.83 -25.69
CA GLU A 348 10.69 -4.42 -26.93
C GLU A 348 11.65 -4.37 -28.11
N ASN A 349 12.85 -3.78 -27.93
CA ASN A 349 13.86 -3.71 -28.98
C ASN A 349 14.32 -5.10 -29.43
N ALA A 350 14.55 -6.02 -28.48
CA ALA A 350 14.93 -7.40 -28.79
C ALA A 350 13.84 -8.14 -29.58
N LEU A 351 12.56 -7.86 -29.31
CA LEU A 351 11.43 -8.43 -30.05
C LEU A 351 11.26 -7.85 -31.45
N MET A 352 11.61 -6.57 -31.66
CA MET A 352 11.43 -5.85 -32.91
C MET A 352 12.63 -5.91 -33.85
N GLU A 353 13.81 -6.31 -33.36
CA GLU A 353 15.00 -6.43 -34.19
C GLU A 353 14.79 -7.49 -35.28
N GLN A 354 14.71 -7.03 -36.53
CA GLN A 354 14.71 -7.93 -37.67
C GLN A 354 16.09 -8.58 -37.73
N GLY A 355 16.10 -9.92 -37.71
CA GLY A 355 17.35 -10.68 -37.81
C GLY A 355 18.20 -10.18 -38.97
N GLU A 356 19.48 -9.91 -38.73
CA GLU A 356 20.41 -9.70 -39.83
C GLU A 356 20.38 -10.98 -40.66
N THR A 357 20.00 -10.86 -41.94
CA THR A 357 19.95 -11.95 -42.92
C THR A 357 21.32 -12.60 -43.06
N THR A 358 21.63 -13.48 -42.12
CA THR A 358 22.70 -14.46 -42.13
C THR A 358 22.00 -15.80 -42.10
N GLU A 359 22.48 -16.77 -42.88
CA GLU A 359 21.82 -18.07 -43.11
C GLU A 359 21.62 -18.92 -41.83
N GLU A 360 22.03 -18.42 -40.65
CA GLU A 360 21.88 -19.05 -39.34
C GLU A 360 20.86 -18.36 -38.40
N ASP A 361 20.26 -17.21 -38.77
CA ASP A 361 19.28 -16.54 -37.91
C ASP A 361 17.88 -17.17 -38.07
N THR A 362 17.72 -18.35 -37.47
CA THR A 362 16.48 -19.12 -37.39
C THR A 362 15.50 -18.62 -36.32
N LEU A 363 15.79 -17.48 -35.69
CA LEU A 363 14.99 -16.93 -34.59
C LEU A 363 13.71 -16.24 -35.10
N GLY A 364 12.96 -16.85 -36.02
CA GLY A 364 11.54 -16.61 -36.34
C GLY A 364 11.05 -15.19 -36.68
N GLU A 365 10.04 -15.10 -37.54
CA GLU A 365 9.24 -13.87 -37.66
C GLU A 365 8.36 -13.66 -36.43
N TRP A 366 8.55 -12.54 -35.73
CA TRP A 366 7.74 -12.10 -34.59
C TRP A 366 6.73 -11.04 -35.01
N SER A 367 5.56 -11.03 -34.38
CA SER A 367 4.62 -9.93 -34.52
C SER A 367 3.99 -9.56 -33.19
N ILE A 368 3.91 -8.25 -32.91
CA ILE A 368 3.19 -7.71 -31.76
C ILE A 368 1.81 -7.28 -32.25
N VAL A 369 0.76 -7.93 -31.76
CA VAL A 369 -0.63 -7.64 -32.12
C VAL A 369 -1.37 -6.94 -30.96
N PRO A 370 -2.48 -6.24 -31.25
CA PRO A 370 -3.27 -5.56 -30.23
C PRO A 370 -3.78 -6.52 -29.13
N PRO A 371 -4.21 -5.99 -27.98
CA PRO A 371 -4.73 -6.77 -26.87
C PRO A 371 -5.85 -7.75 -27.24
N ARG A 372 -5.88 -8.92 -26.59
CA ARG A 372 -6.96 -9.92 -26.75
C ARG A 372 -8.34 -9.32 -26.44
N ASN A 373 -8.39 -8.40 -25.47
CA ASN A 373 -9.60 -7.65 -25.13
C ASN A 373 -9.35 -6.13 -25.28
N PRO A 374 -9.78 -5.50 -26.39
CA PRO A 374 -9.58 -4.07 -26.61
C PRO A 374 -10.38 -3.17 -25.65
N ASN A 375 -11.30 -3.73 -24.85
CA ASN A 375 -12.10 -3.02 -23.85
C ASN A 375 -11.60 -3.23 -22.41
N ALA A 376 -10.49 -3.94 -22.21
CA ALA A 376 -9.93 -4.08 -20.88
C ALA A 376 -9.44 -2.71 -20.39
N HIS A 377 -9.78 -2.35 -19.14
CA HIS A 377 -9.33 -1.11 -18.48
C HIS A 377 -7.83 -1.16 -18.08
N THR A 378 -7.08 -2.04 -18.72
CA THR A 378 -5.67 -2.37 -18.44
C THR A 378 -4.75 -1.62 -19.40
N ASP A 379 -3.46 -1.60 -19.07
CA ASP A 379 -2.44 -0.88 -19.83
C ASP A 379 -2.31 -1.51 -21.24
N PRO A 380 -2.70 -0.79 -22.32
CA PRO A 380 -2.80 -1.36 -23.66
C PRO A 380 -1.44 -1.78 -24.24
N LYS A 381 -0.33 -1.46 -23.59
CA LYS A 381 1.01 -1.95 -23.92
C LYS A 381 1.29 -3.34 -23.33
N TRP A 382 0.80 -3.60 -22.11
CA TRP A 382 1.06 -4.83 -21.36
C TRP A 382 0.20 -6.01 -21.82
N ASP A 383 -0.97 -5.69 -22.35
CA ASP A 383 -1.87 -6.69 -22.90
C ASP A 383 -1.58 -7.01 -24.38
N ARG A 384 -0.62 -6.34 -25.02
CA ARG A 384 -0.21 -6.66 -26.39
C ARG A 384 0.26 -8.10 -26.44
N VAL A 385 -0.11 -8.80 -27.49
CA VAL A 385 0.26 -10.21 -27.66
C VAL A 385 1.45 -10.29 -28.59
N VAL A 386 2.49 -10.97 -28.14
CA VAL A 386 3.65 -11.36 -28.94
C VAL A 386 3.36 -12.73 -29.53
N VAL A 387 3.38 -12.80 -30.86
CA VAL A 387 3.09 -14.01 -31.64
C VAL A 387 4.37 -14.47 -32.33
N TRP A 388 4.71 -15.74 -32.12
CA TRP A 388 5.75 -16.43 -32.87
C TRP A 388 5.13 -17.12 -34.08
N LYS A 389 5.33 -16.57 -35.29
CA LYS A 389 4.64 -17.05 -36.50
C LYS A 389 5.04 -18.47 -36.93
N GLU A 390 6.25 -18.88 -36.57
CA GLU A 390 6.82 -20.18 -36.97
C GLU A 390 6.62 -21.25 -35.89
N PHE A 391 5.94 -20.93 -34.78
CA PHE A 391 5.70 -21.89 -33.71
C PHE A 391 4.94 -23.11 -34.24
N GLN A 392 5.54 -24.28 -34.05
CA GLN A 392 4.89 -25.57 -34.26
C GLN A 392 4.81 -26.26 -32.90
N PRO A 393 3.60 -26.57 -32.38
CA PRO A 393 3.49 -27.30 -31.14
C PRO A 393 4.16 -28.66 -31.31
N GLU A 394 5.06 -29.02 -30.39
CA GLU A 394 5.60 -30.38 -30.40
C GLU A 394 4.43 -31.37 -30.29
N PRO A 395 4.38 -32.42 -31.15
CA PRO A 395 3.37 -33.45 -31.00
C PRO A 395 3.55 -34.07 -29.62
N LEU A 396 2.50 -34.09 -28.80
CA LEU A 396 2.46 -34.92 -27.60
C LEU A 396 2.88 -36.34 -28.01
N HIS A 397 4.07 -36.78 -27.59
CA HIS A 397 4.57 -38.10 -27.91
C HIS A 397 3.54 -39.13 -27.41
N SER A 398 2.93 -39.86 -28.35
CA SER A 398 1.98 -40.94 -28.08
C SER A 398 2.66 -42.21 -27.53
N GLU A 399 3.73 -42.05 -26.77
CA GLU A 399 4.50 -43.14 -26.15
C GLU A 399 4.68 -42.89 -24.64
N ASP A 400 3.55 -42.67 -23.95
CA ASP A 400 3.40 -43.10 -22.56
C ASP A 400 2.29 -44.16 -22.48
N GLN A 401 2.39 -45.17 -23.35
CA GLN A 401 1.83 -46.48 -23.06
C GLN A 401 2.99 -47.33 -22.58
N GLY A 402 2.88 -47.74 -21.31
CA GLY A 402 3.96 -48.31 -20.53
C GLY A 402 4.77 -49.40 -21.22
N VAL A 403 6.08 -49.30 -21.04
CA VAL A 403 7.00 -50.41 -21.27
C VAL A 403 7.95 -50.45 -20.09
N GLY A 404 7.78 -51.48 -19.26
CA GLY A 404 8.57 -51.71 -18.06
C GLY A 404 10.02 -51.95 -18.40
N TYR A 405 10.92 -51.28 -17.66
CA TYR A 405 12.34 -51.60 -17.70
C TYR A 405 12.62 -52.71 -16.68
N GLU A 406 12.91 -53.90 -17.23
CA GLU A 406 13.48 -55.02 -16.49
C GLU A 406 14.86 -54.65 -15.92
N ASN A 407 15.07 -55.09 -14.69
CA ASN A 407 16.21 -54.87 -13.82
C ASN A 407 17.41 -55.74 -14.26
N GLU A 408 18.55 -55.18 -14.64
CA GLU A 408 19.85 -55.88 -14.55
C GLU A 408 21.03 -54.93 -14.18
N GLY A 409 21.40 -55.02 -12.90
CA GLY A 409 22.73 -54.91 -12.26
C GLY A 409 23.79 -53.91 -12.76
N TYR A 410 24.24 -53.00 -11.87
CA TYR A 410 25.46 -53.17 -11.06
C TYR A 410 25.76 -51.92 -10.20
N ASP A 411 25.61 -52.12 -8.88
CA ASP A 411 26.49 -51.72 -7.77
C ASP A 411 27.02 -50.27 -7.65
N VAL A 412 26.39 -49.49 -6.76
CA VAL A 412 27.08 -48.50 -5.91
C VAL A 412 26.48 -48.59 -4.51
N GLY A 413 27.34 -48.96 -3.54
CA GLY A 413 26.98 -49.18 -2.15
C GLY A 413 26.76 -47.92 -1.31
N GLU A 414 26.10 -48.16 -0.16
CA GLU A 414 26.03 -47.37 1.08
C GLU A 414 25.39 -45.96 0.95
N GLY A 415 24.22 -45.60 1.47
CA GLY A 415 23.31 -46.22 2.44
C GLY A 415 22.91 -45.17 3.49
N TYR A 416 21.72 -44.54 3.39
CA TYR A 416 20.96 -43.99 4.54
C TYR A 416 19.46 -43.94 4.21
N GLN A 417 18.66 -44.58 5.07
CA GLN A 417 17.21 -44.83 4.95
C GLN A 417 16.35 -43.57 5.15
N TYR A 418 15.30 -43.43 4.33
CA TYR A 418 14.07 -42.73 4.72
C TYR A 418 13.08 -43.75 5.31
N GLY A 419 12.56 -43.44 6.50
CA GLY A 419 11.52 -44.19 7.18
C GLY A 419 10.14 -43.95 6.57
N SER A 420 9.44 -45.06 6.41
CA SER A 420 8.06 -45.28 5.96
C SER A 420 6.95 -44.66 6.82
N GLY A 421 5.84 -44.31 6.15
CA GLY A 421 4.44 -44.52 6.56
C GLY A 421 3.87 -43.57 7.63
N GLU A 422 2.63 -43.09 7.55
CA GLU A 422 1.40 -43.82 7.20
C GLU A 422 0.37 -42.94 6.44
N GLU A 423 -0.49 -43.65 5.71
CA GLU A 423 -1.57 -43.23 4.81
C GLU A 423 -2.74 -42.50 5.50
N TYR A 424 -3.54 -41.73 4.75
CA TYR A 424 -5.01 -41.92 4.71
C TYR A 424 -5.62 -41.26 3.46
N GLU A 425 -6.60 -41.98 2.91
CA GLU A 425 -7.26 -41.88 1.61
C GLU A 425 -8.11 -40.62 1.40
N GLY A 426 -8.09 -40.05 0.20
CA GLY A 426 -9.00 -38.99 -0.24
C GLY A 426 -9.63 -39.36 -1.59
N ASP A 427 -10.92 -39.69 -1.57
CA ASP A 427 -11.74 -39.98 -2.75
C ASP A 427 -12.71 -38.82 -3.02
N GLY A 428 -12.72 -38.32 -4.25
CA GLY A 428 -13.96 -38.12 -5.01
C GLY A 428 -14.68 -36.77 -5.00
N ASP A 429 -14.57 -36.07 -6.14
CA ASP A 429 -15.63 -35.36 -6.89
C ASP A 429 -16.35 -34.12 -6.29
N TYR A 430 -16.00 -32.94 -6.83
CA TYR A 430 -16.83 -31.74 -6.81
C TYR A 430 -17.64 -31.62 -8.12
N ARG A 431 -18.96 -31.79 -8.02
CA ARG A 431 -19.95 -31.40 -9.06
C ARG A 431 -20.80 -30.23 -8.55
N TRP A 432 -20.91 -29.21 -9.38
CA TRP A 432 -21.80 -28.05 -9.22
C TRP A 432 -23.25 -28.41 -9.58
N GLU A 433 -24.22 -28.26 -8.66
CA GLU A 433 -25.63 -28.05 -9.01
C GLU A 433 -26.34 -27.11 -8.01
N VAL A 434 -27.28 -26.34 -8.58
CA VAL A 434 -28.03 -25.22 -7.99
C VAL A 434 -29.40 -25.70 -7.50
N ALA A 435 -29.84 -25.34 -6.28
CA ALA A 435 -31.23 -24.92 -5.94
C ALA A 435 -31.48 -24.76 -4.41
N ASN A 436 -32.08 -23.63 -4.04
CA ASN A 436 -32.74 -23.28 -2.75
C ASN A 436 -34.15 -23.95 -2.64
N PRO A 437 -34.97 -23.73 -1.57
CA PRO A 437 -34.77 -23.83 -0.10
C PRO A 437 -36.01 -24.45 0.63
N VAL A 438 -35.92 -25.04 1.85
CA VAL A 438 -37.10 -25.21 2.76
C VAL A 438 -36.70 -25.31 4.25
N HIS A 439 -37.32 -24.44 5.08
CA HIS A 439 -37.73 -24.48 6.51
C HIS A 439 -37.70 -25.86 7.23
N ASP A 440 -37.55 -26.08 8.54
CA ASP A 440 -37.67 -25.39 9.85
C ASP A 440 -37.37 -26.49 10.95
N PRO A 441 -37.54 -26.36 12.29
CA PRO A 441 -37.08 -25.39 13.31
C PRO A 441 -36.53 -26.05 14.64
N VAL A 442 -36.29 -25.20 15.66
CA VAL A 442 -36.25 -25.39 17.16
C VAL A 442 -34.99 -26.01 17.86
N PRO A 443 -34.70 -25.77 19.18
CA PRO A 443 -34.96 -24.65 20.12
C PRO A 443 -33.74 -24.11 20.94
N ASP A 444 -33.89 -22.86 21.34
CA ASP A 444 -33.52 -22.07 22.54
C ASP A 444 -32.66 -22.58 23.72
N SER A 445 -31.97 -21.56 24.26
CA SER A 445 -31.50 -21.28 25.64
C SER A 445 -30.06 -21.72 25.96
N TRP A 446 -29.15 -20.88 26.45
CA TRP A 446 -29.25 -19.90 27.55
C TRP A 446 -28.40 -18.61 27.35
N SER A 447 -29.06 -17.48 27.62
CA SER A 447 -28.67 -16.15 28.17
C SER A 447 -27.29 -16.02 28.86
N ALA A 448 -26.57 -14.89 28.95
CA ALA A 448 -26.82 -13.44 28.77
C ALA A 448 -25.46 -12.66 28.78
N PRO A 449 -25.38 -11.31 28.76
CA PRO A 449 -24.70 -10.54 27.72
C PRO A 449 -23.39 -9.85 28.18
N VAL A 450 -22.44 -9.69 27.25
CA VAL A 450 -21.39 -8.67 27.35
C VAL A 450 -21.73 -7.60 26.32
N ALA A 451 -21.98 -6.38 26.79
CA ALA A 451 -22.27 -5.23 25.93
C ALA A 451 -21.01 -4.89 25.12
N MET A 452 -21.04 -5.19 23.82
CA MET A 452 -20.06 -4.70 22.86
C MET A 452 -20.48 -3.30 22.42
N ASN A 453 -19.64 -2.31 22.70
CA ASN A 453 -19.68 -1.02 22.03
C ASN A 453 -19.28 -1.26 20.56
N ALA A 454 -20.26 -1.23 19.66
CA ALA A 454 -20.00 -1.24 18.23
C ALA A 454 -19.62 0.18 17.79
N GLY A 455 -18.36 0.35 17.36
CA GLY A 455 -17.88 1.54 16.67
C GLY A 455 -18.64 1.77 15.35
N TRP A 456 -18.62 3.01 14.87
CA TRP A 456 -19.37 3.47 13.70
C TRP A 456 -18.64 3.12 12.41
N GLY A 457 -19.25 2.26 11.59
CA GLY A 457 -18.66 1.81 10.33
C GLY A 457 -17.75 0.61 10.57
N THR A 458 -18.34 -0.58 10.62
CA THR A 458 -17.57 -1.82 10.54
C THR A 458 -17.02 -1.94 9.12
N ASP A 459 -15.71 -1.81 8.97
CA ASP A 459 -15.00 -2.44 7.85
C ASP A 459 -15.32 -3.94 7.95
N SER A 460 -16.20 -4.43 7.09
CA SER A 460 -16.57 -5.84 7.11
C SER A 460 -15.38 -6.66 6.59
N ASP A 461 -14.93 -7.54 7.49
CA ASP A 461 -14.03 -8.69 7.31
C ASP A 461 -12.54 -8.51 7.64
N ASP A 462 -12.20 -7.72 8.67
CA ASP A 462 -11.00 -8.03 9.48
C ASP A 462 -11.10 -7.52 10.93
N PRO A 463 -11.09 -8.39 11.96
CA PRO A 463 -10.91 -7.97 13.35
C PRO A 463 -9.54 -7.35 13.65
N ALA A 464 -8.59 -7.33 12.70
CA ALA A 464 -7.25 -6.76 12.84
C ALA A 464 -7.10 -5.29 12.38
N SER A 465 -8.08 -4.66 11.72
CA SER A 465 -7.98 -3.23 11.32
C SER A 465 -8.27 -2.23 12.45
N ARG A 466 -8.07 -2.64 13.71
CA ARG A 466 -8.22 -1.78 14.88
C ARG A 466 -6.95 -0.95 15.04
N TRP A 467 -6.88 0.16 14.32
CA TRP A 467 -6.00 1.26 14.70
C TRP A 467 -6.29 1.65 16.16
N GLY A 468 -5.39 1.29 17.08
CA GLY A 468 -5.29 1.89 18.40
C GLY A 468 -6.42 1.62 19.40
N GLU A 469 -6.86 0.36 19.61
CA GLU A 469 -7.52 0.00 20.89
C GLU A 469 -6.48 -0.05 22.04
N GLY A 470 -5.78 1.05 22.27
CA GLY A 470 -5.07 1.34 23.50
C GLY A 470 -5.84 2.43 24.22
N ILE A 471 -6.41 2.14 25.39
CA ILE A 471 -6.89 3.19 26.30
C ILE A 471 -5.65 3.99 26.71
N ILE A 472 -5.37 5.08 26.00
CA ILE A 472 -4.33 6.01 26.40
C ILE A 472 -4.90 6.81 27.56
N ASP A 473 -4.49 6.46 28.78
CA ASP A 473 -4.72 7.25 30.00
C ASP A 473 -4.40 8.73 29.71
N GLU A 474 -5.22 9.68 30.18
CA GLU A 474 -4.94 11.12 30.05
C GLU A 474 -3.52 11.47 30.55
N ALA A 475 -3.00 10.72 31.54
CA ALA A 475 -1.63 10.85 32.01
C ALA A 475 -0.59 10.35 30.98
N ALA A 476 -0.90 9.29 30.21
CA ALA A 476 -0.06 8.78 29.14
C ALA A 476 -0.12 9.71 27.91
N ALA A 477 -1.29 10.24 27.52
CA ALA A 477 -1.40 11.25 26.48
C ALA A 477 -0.63 12.53 26.85
N ALA A 478 -0.69 12.96 28.11
CA ALA A 478 0.12 14.08 28.61
C ALA A 478 1.63 13.77 28.65
N ALA A 479 2.03 12.51 28.87
CA ALA A 479 3.44 12.08 28.82
C ALA A 479 3.96 11.98 27.37
N ILE A 480 3.12 11.55 26.44
CA ILE A 480 3.39 11.44 25.00
C ILE A 480 3.59 12.84 24.38
N TRP A 481 2.77 13.82 24.78
CA TRP A 481 2.80 15.19 24.22
C TRP A 481 3.42 16.27 25.12
N GLY A 482 3.83 15.92 26.35
CA GLY A 482 4.32 16.88 27.34
C GLY A 482 5.69 17.48 27.00
N ALA A 483 5.83 18.79 27.25
CA ALA A 483 7.14 19.44 27.25
C ALA A 483 7.96 18.91 28.44
N SER A 484 9.21 18.52 28.20
CA SER A 484 10.15 18.17 29.27
C SER A 484 10.43 19.40 30.12
N GLU A 485 10.05 19.34 31.41
CA GLU A 485 10.38 20.42 32.34
C GLU A 485 11.91 20.61 32.41
N PRO A 486 12.40 21.86 32.37
CA PRO A 486 13.83 22.12 32.51
C PRO A 486 14.28 21.69 33.91
N LYS A 487 15.21 20.73 33.96
CA LYS A 487 15.88 20.33 35.21
C LYS A 487 16.57 21.56 35.82
N GLU A 488 16.11 21.99 36.99
CA GLU A 488 16.80 23.02 37.76
C GLU A 488 18.26 22.61 38.05
N PRO A 489 19.22 23.54 37.96
CA PRO A 489 20.61 23.24 38.25
C PRO A 489 20.77 23.03 39.76
N THR A 490 21.16 21.82 40.13
CA THR A 490 21.52 21.48 41.52
C THR A 490 22.76 22.28 41.95
N SER A 491 22.55 23.27 42.80
CA SER A 491 23.64 23.98 43.48
C SER A 491 24.33 23.03 44.45
N LYS A 492 25.62 22.77 44.23
CA LYS A 492 26.48 22.12 45.21
C LYS A 492 26.83 23.11 46.33
N HIS A 493 26.48 22.76 47.57
CA HIS A 493 27.19 23.19 48.76
C HIS A 493 27.61 21.95 49.56
#